data_AF-A0A2M9IAN0-F1
#
_entry.id   AF-A0A2M9IAN0-F1
#
_cell.length_a   1.000
_cell.length_b   1.000
_cell.length_c   1.000
_cell.angle_alpha   90.00
_cell.angle_beta   90.00
_cell.angle_gamma   90.00
#
_symmetry.space_group_name_H-M   'P 1'
#
loop_
_entity.id
_entity.type
_entity.pdbx_description
1 polymer ?
#
loop_
_entity_poly.entity_id
_entity_poly.type
_entity_poly.pdbx_seq_one_letter_code
_entity_poly.pdbx_strand_id
1 'polypeptide(L)'
;MSDLTVDDDLLKKSGKALKKIQYEFEHTEKHQKDLRGIWGSSQITSAMDAFADNWDYHRKQLLEAIKSVGGLTEECHKAFKDLDHELEKATKGKSEARKGSGE
;
A
#
# COMPACT_ATOMS: atom_id res chain seq x y z
N MET A 1 7.05 22.35 21.13
CA MET A 1 7.52 22.15 19.74
C MET A 1 7.27 20.70 19.38
N SER A 2 6.23 20.44 18.60
CA SER A 2 6.13 19.22 17.78
C SER A 2 5.94 19.73 16.36
N ASP A 3 7.04 19.85 15.63
CA ASP A 3 7.05 20.31 14.23
C ASP A 3 6.76 19.16 13.25
N LEU A 4 6.52 17.95 13.78
CA LEU A 4 6.18 16.76 13.02
C LEU A 4 4.90 16.14 13.60
N THR A 5 3.75 16.63 13.16
CA THR A 5 2.47 15.96 13.45
C THR A 5 2.25 14.93 12.36
N VAL A 6 2.76 13.72 12.58
CA VAL A 6 2.47 12.60 11.67
C VAL A 6 1.04 12.17 11.91
N ASP A 7 0.20 12.32 10.89
CA ASP A 7 -1.14 11.76 10.92
C ASP A 7 -1.05 10.23 10.69
N ASP A 8 -0.80 9.50 11.78
CA ASP A 8 -0.74 8.04 11.81
C ASP A 8 -2.02 7.41 11.23
N ASP A 9 -3.16 8.07 11.44
CA ASP A 9 -4.44 7.62 10.90
C ASP A 9 -4.49 7.79 9.37
N LEU A 10 -3.98 8.90 8.83
CA LEU A 10 -3.83 9.08 7.38
C LEU A 10 -2.88 8.05 6.77
N LEU A 11 -1.72 7.78 7.38
CA LEU A 11 -0.78 6.75 6.91
C LEU A 11 -1.44 5.37 6.89
N LYS A 12 -2.14 5.01 7.97
CA LYS A 12 -2.85 3.74 8.09
C LYS A 12 -4.00 3.60 7.10
N LYS A 13 -4.78 4.67 6.88
CA LYS A 13 -5.85 4.71 5.88
C LYS A 13 -5.29 4.58 4.46
N SER A 14 -4.19 5.28 4.17
CA SER A 14 -3.53 5.24 2.86
C SER A 14 -2.99 3.84 2.56
N GLY A 15 -2.32 3.19 3.52
CA GLY A 15 -1.87 1.80 3.37
C GLY A 15 -3.01 0.81 3.13
N LYS A 16 -4.14 0.96 3.83
CA LYS A 16 -5.35 0.13 3.59
C LYS A 16 -5.93 0.36 2.20
N ALA A 17 -6.02 1.61 1.76
CA ALA A 17 -6.54 1.96 0.44
C ALA A 17 -5.65 1.37 -0.67
N LEU A 18 -4.33 1.51 -0.56
CA LEU A 18 -3.37 0.94 -1.50
C LEU A 18 -3.46 -0.58 -1.58
N LYS A 19 -3.57 -1.28 -0.44
CA LYS A 19 -3.80 -2.73 -0.41
C LYS A 19 -5.11 -3.13 -1.10
N LYS A 20 -6.18 -2.36 -0.90
CA LYS A 20 -7.46 -2.63 -1.58
C LYS A 20 -7.33 -2.46 -3.09
N ILE A 21 -6.72 -1.36 -3.55
CA ILE A 21 -6.53 -1.11 -4.98
C ILE A 21 -5.65 -2.22 -5.59
N GLN A 22 -4.57 -2.60 -4.91
CA GLN A 22 -3.72 -3.72 -5.35
C GLN A 22 -4.54 -5.00 -5.54
N TYR A 23 -5.36 -5.36 -4.55
CA TYR A 23 -6.19 -6.57 -4.61
C TYR A 23 -7.15 -6.55 -5.81
N GLU A 24 -7.86 -5.45 -6.05
CA GLU A 24 -8.78 -5.33 -7.19
C GLU A 24 -8.04 -5.49 -8.53
N PHE A 25 -6.89 -4.83 -8.67
CA PHE A 25 -6.09 -4.89 -9.90
C PHE A 25 -5.49 -6.28 -10.13
N GLU A 26 -5.13 -7.03 -9.09
CA GLU A 26 -4.65 -8.41 -9.21
C GLU A 26 -5.74 -9.36 -9.73
N HIS A 27 -7.01 -9.11 -9.42
CA HIS A 27 -8.12 -10.04 -9.71
C HIS A 27 -8.93 -9.71 -10.97
N THR A 28 -8.66 -8.57 -11.63
CA THR A 28 -9.40 -8.10 -12.81
C THR A 28 -9.21 -8.98 -14.07
N GLU A 29 -8.15 -9.81 -14.14
CA GLU A 29 -7.76 -10.59 -15.33
C GLU A 29 -8.74 -11.74 -15.68
N LYS A 30 -9.54 -12.20 -14.73
CA LYS A 30 -10.22 -13.51 -14.82
C LYS A 30 -11.29 -13.65 -15.91
N HIS A 31 -11.70 -12.59 -16.60
CA HIS A 31 -12.91 -12.63 -17.43
C HIS A 31 -12.68 -12.55 -18.95
N GLN A 32 -11.47 -12.23 -19.43
CA GLN A 32 -11.27 -11.99 -20.87
C GLN A 32 -11.35 -13.25 -21.73
N LYS A 33 -10.79 -14.37 -21.26
CA LYS A 33 -10.81 -15.63 -22.02
C LYS A 33 -12.22 -16.19 -22.21
N ASP A 34 -13.10 -15.95 -21.23
CA ASP A 34 -14.47 -16.43 -21.23
C ASP A 34 -15.35 -15.72 -22.28
N LEU A 35 -15.00 -14.49 -22.64
CA LEU A 35 -15.76 -13.66 -23.59
C LEU A 35 -15.37 -13.90 -25.05
N ARG A 36 -14.23 -14.56 -25.30
CA ARG A 36 -13.67 -14.74 -26.65
C ARG A 36 -14.58 -15.52 -27.59
N GLY A 37 -15.34 -16.48 -27.06
CA GLY A 37 -16.31 -17.26 -27.83
C GLY A 37 -17.59 -16.50 -28.22
N ILE A 38 -17.84 -15.34 -27.61
CA ILE A 38 -19.08 -14.57 -27.79
C ILE A 38 -18.96 -13.52 -28.90
N TRP A 39 -17.73 -13.08 -29.22
CA TRP A 39 -17.52 -11.93 -30.11
C TRP A 39 -17.89 -12.18 -31.57
N GLY A 40 -17.92 -13.44 -32.02
CA GLY A 40 -18.49 -13.88 -33.31
C GLY A 40 -17.76 -13.41 -34.59
N SER A 41 -17.10 -12.25 -34.57
CA SER A 41 -16.35 -11.66 -35.67
C SER A 41 -14.85 -11.71 -35.40
N SER A 42 -14.07 -12.17 -36.39
CA SER A 42 -12.61 -12.25 -36.29
C SER A 42 -11.93 -10.89 -36.07
N GLN A 43 -12.47 -9.82 -36.66
CA GLN A 43 -11.97 -8.46 -36.47
C GLN A 43 -12.20 -7.96 -35.04
N ILE A 44 -13.39 -8.23 -34.48
CA ILE A 44 -13.71 -7.87 -33.10
C ILE A 44 -12.82 -8.68 -32.14
N THR A 45 -12.67 -9.98 -32.38
CA THR A 45 -11.77 -10.82 -31.58
C THR A 45 -10.34 -10.30 -31.59
N SER A 46 -9.80 -9.93 -32.75
CA SER A 46 -8.44 -9.39 -32.82
C SER A 46 -8.29 -8.05 -32.10
N ALA A 47 -9.28 -7.16 -32.19
CA ALA A 47 -9.26 -5.88 -31.48
C ALA A 47 -9.35 -6.06 -29.96
N MET A 48 -10.19 -7.01 -29.51
CA MET A 48 -10.35 -7.32 -28.10
C MET A 48 -9.12 -8.04 -27.52
N ASP A 49 -8.49 -8.93 -28.27
CA ASP A 49 -7.21 -9.57 -27.89
C ASP A 49 -6.12 -8.49 -27.73
N ALA A 50 -6.00 -7.55 -28.68
CA ALA A 50 -5.02 -6.45 -28.57
C ALA A 50 -5.30 -5.51 -27.38
N PHE A 51 -6.56 -5.20 -27.12
CA PHE A 51 -6.96 -4.43 -25.93
C PHE A 51 -6.60 -5.19 -24.65
N ALA A 52 -6.86 -6.49 -24.61
CA ALA A 52 -6.57 -7.35 -23.47
C ALA A 52 -5.09 -7.39 -23.13
N ASP A 53 -4.24 -7.62 -24.12
CA ASP A 53 -2.80 -7.66 -23.95
C ASP A 53 -2.25 -6.30 -23.47
N ASN A 54 -2.72 -5.20 -24.07
CA ASN A 54 -2.30 -3.85 -23.69
C ASN A 54 -2.76 -3.49 -22.26
N TRP A 55 -4.00 -3.86 -21.91
CA TRP A 55 -4.53 -3.68 -20.56
C TRP A 55 -3.71 -4.48 -19.54
N ASP A 56 -3.39 -5.75 -19.82
CA ASP A 56 -2.61 -6.59 -18.93
C ASP A 56 -1.21 -6.01 -18.66
N TYR A 57 -0.54 -5.54 -19.72
CA TYR A 57 0.77 -4.90 -19.62
C TYR A 57 0.73 -3.66 -18.70
N HIS A 58 -0.18 -2.72 -18.97
CA HIS A 58 -0.27 -1.49 -18.18
C HIS A 58 -0.79 -1.73 -16.77
N ARG A 59 -1.70 -2.68 -16.58
CA ARG A 59 -2.19 -3.11 -15.26
C ARG A 59 -1.04 -3.63 -14.40
N LYS A 60 -0.14 -4.44 -14.96
CA LYS A 60 1.08 -4.92 -14.26
C LYS A 60 1.98 -3.76 -13.85
N GLN A 61 2.19 -2.77 -14.72
CA GLN A 61 2.96 -1.56 -14.37
C GLN A 61 2.32 -0.77 -13.22
N LEU A 62 1.00 -0.60 -13.25
CA LEU A 62 0.25 0.06 -12.16
C LEU A 62 0.35 -0.71 -10.84
N LEU A 63 0.25 -2.05 -10.89
CA LEU A 63 0.41 -2.90 -9.72
C LEU A 63 1.78 -2.75 -9.06
N GLU A 64 2.86 -2.73 -9.85
CA GLU A 64 4.20 -2.53 -9.31
C GLU A 64 4.37 -1.15 -8.67
N ALA A 65 3.82 -0.10 -9.29
CA ALA A 65 3.81 1.24 -8.69
C ALA A 65 3.03 1.29 -7.36
N ILE A 66 1.85 0.67 -7.30
CA ILE A 66 1.03 0.60 -6.08
C ILE A 66 1.77 -0.16 -4.97
N LYS A 67 2.40 -1.29 -5.29
CA LYS A 67 3.20 -2.06 -4.32
C LYS A 67 4.37 -1.24 -3.79
N SER A 68 5.07 -0.52 -4.66
CA SER A 68 6.19 0.34 -4.26
C SER A 68 5.74 1.43 -3.28
N VAL A 69 4.67 2.18 -3.62
CA VAL A 69 4.14 3.24 -2.74
C VAL A 69 3.57 2.66 -1.45
N GLY A 70 2.90 1.50 -1.52
CA GLY A 70 2.40 0.78 -0.35
C GLY A 70 3.53 0.38 0.61
N GLY A 71 4.62 -0.18 0.08
CA GLY A 71 5.81 -0.55 0.85
C GLY A 71 6.45 0.64 1.54
N LEU A 72 6.66 1.75 0.81
CA LEU A 72 7.19 2.99 1.39
C LEU A 72 6.30 3.53 2.51
N THR A 73 4.97 3.48 2.34
CA THR A 73 4.00 3.92 3.35
C THR A 73 4.09 3.06 4.62
N GLU A 74 4.21 1.73 4.47
CA GLU A 74 4.38 0.82 5.61
C GLU A 74 5.71 1.02 6.33
N GLU A 75 6.80 1.21 5.59
CA GLU A 75 8.13 1.51 6.14
C GLU A 75 8.13 2.82 6.92
N CYS A 76 7.55 3.89 6.37
CA CYS A 76 7.40 5.17 7.07
C CYS A 76 6.62 5.00 8.37
N HIS A 77 5.47 4.32 8.33
CA HIS A 77 4.65 4.08 9.53
C HIS A 77 5.42 3.26 10.58
N LYS A 78 6.18 2.23 10.16
CA LYS A 78 7.02 1.44 11.07
C LYS A 78 8.11 2.30 11.71
N ALA A 79 8.83 3.10 10.93
CA ALA A 79 9.88 3.98 11.43
C ALA A 79 9.36 4.98 12.46
N PHE A 80 8.17 5.54 12.25
CA PHE A 80 7.53 6.43 13.22
C PHE A 80 7.17 5.72 14.52
N LYS A 81 6.61 4.50 14.45
CA LYS A 81 6.31 3.72 15.65
C LYS A 81 7.54 3.32 16.45
N ASP A 82 8.61 2.92 15.75
CA ASP A 82 9.85 2.53 16.40
C ASP A 82 10.46 3.75 17.12
N LEU A 83 10.46 4.93 16.47
CA LEU A 83 10.94 6.18 17.06
C LEU A 83 10.09 6.62 18.28
N ASP A 84 8.76 6.53 18.19
CA ASP A 84 7.86 6.88 19.30
C ASP A 84 8.07 5.95 20.51
N HIS A 85 8.27 4.66 20.26
CA HIS A 85 8.56 3.68 21.31
C HIS A 85 9.95 3.88 21.95
N GLU A 86 10.97 4.27 21.18
CA GLU A 86 12.28 4.65 21.71
C GLU A 86 12.19 5.91 22.59
N LEU A 87 11.43 6.91 22.17
CA LEU A 87 11.17 8.12 22.95
C LEU A 87 10.43 7.79 24.25
N GLU A 88 9.39 6.96 24.20
CA GLU A 88 8.63 6.53 25.37
C GLU A 88 9.56 5.85 26.41
N LYS A 89 10.40 4.91 25.96
CA LYS A 89 11.41 4.24 26.80
C LYS A 89 12.38 5.23 27.43
N ALA A 90 12.91 6.18 26.65
CA ALA A 90 13.84 7.18 27.14
C ALA A 90 13.20 8.10 28.21
N THR A 91 11.93 8.45 28.05
CA THR A 91 11.19 9.23 29.05
C THR A 91 10.83 8.44 30.30
N LYS A 92 10.39 7.19 30.18
CA LYS A 92 10.09 6.32 31.34
C LYS A 92 11.34 6.04 32.16
N GLY A 93 12.47 5.72 31.52
CA GLY A 93 13.76 5.52 32.18
C GLY A 93 14.28 6.75 32.92
N LYS A 94 14.05 7.97 32.39
CA LYS A 94 14.35 9.22 33.11
C LYS A 94 13.43 9.45 34.31
N SER A 95 12.17 9.03 34.26
CA SER A 95 11.23 9.19 35.39
C SER A 95 11.57 8.26 36.55
N GLU A 96 12.02 7.04 36.29
CA GLU A 96 12.43 6.08 37.32
C GLU A 96 13.77 6.47 37.96
N ALA A 97 14.74 6.93 37.17
CA ALA A 97 16.02 7.46 37.69
C ALA A 97 15.83 8.68 38.61
N ARG A 98 14.79 9.50 38.39
CA ARG A 98 14.46 10.65 39.23
C ARG A 98 13.72 10.26 40.52
N LYS A 99 13.06 9.10 40.56
CA LYS A 99 12.32 8.60 41.72
C LYS A 99 13.23 7.91 42.75
N GLY A 100 14.37 7.34 42.31
CA GLY A 100 15.35 6.69 43.19
C GLY A 100 16.44 7.59 43.80
N SER A 101 16.45 8.89 43.49
CA SER A 101 17.44 9.84 44.02
C SER A 101 16.90 10.72 45.17
N GLY A 102 15.73 10.37 45.72
CA GLY A 102 15.01 11.15 46.74
C GLY A 102 14.74 10.42 48.06
N GLU A 103 15.40 9.29 48.32
CA GLU A 103 15.42 8.60 49.64
C GLU A 103 16.82 8.61 50.24
#